data_AF-N4TAD6-F1
#
_entry.id   AF-N4TAD6-F1
#
_cell.length_a   1.000
_cell.length_b   1.000
_cell.length_c   1.000
_cell.angle_alpha   90.00
_cell.angle_beta   90.00
_cell.angle_gamma   90.00
#
_symmetry.space_group_name_H-M   'P 1'
#
loop_
_entity.id
_entity.type
_entity.pdbx_description
1 polymer ?
#
loop_
_entity_poly.entity_id
_entity_poly.type
_entity_poly.pdbx_seq_one_letter_code
_entity_poly.pdbx_strand_id
1 'polypeptide(L)'
;MALYFRDWCMFRLDWYDLSQEEIQECRDWMDEDNELIQLDYSLKNLSRFKEYKEDYEKTYQECLNDEELQNNLREWRDLKNTPEETNRREFEEIKKMALYFRDWCMFRLDWYDLSQEEIQECRDWMDEYNELIQLDYSLKNLSRFKEYKEDYEKTYQECLNDEELQNNLWEWRRTKQR
;
A
#
# COMPACT_ATOMS: atom_id res chain seq x y z
N MET A 1 2.23 9.39 -24.15
CA MET A 1 0.84 9.74 -23.79
C MET A 1 0.00 8.49 -23.65
N ALA A 2 -0.28 7.70 -24.70
CA ALA A 2 -1.03 6.44 -24.57
C ALA A 2 -0.45 5.45 -23.53
N LEU A 3 0.88 5.23 -23.50
CA LEU A 3 1.50 4.42 -22.44
C LEU A 3 1.26 4.97 -21.02
N TYR A 4 1.19 6.30 -20.89
CA TYR A 4 0.96 6.94 -19.60
C TYR A 4 -0.48 6.72 -19.13
N PHE A 5 -1.47 6.91 -20.01
CA PHE A 5 -2.89 6.73 -19.68
C PHE A 5 -3.22 5.27 -19.40
N ARG A 6 -2.65 4.33 -20.16
CA ARG A 6 -2.74 2.90 -19.86
C ARG A 6 -2.20 2.57 -18.47
N ASP A 7 -1.00 3.06 -18.12
CA ASP A 7 -0.44 2.87 -16.78
C ASP A 7 -1.31 3.51 -15.70
N TRP A 8 -1.88 4.69 -15.96
CA TRP A 8 -2.80 5.37 -15.04
C TRP A 8 -4.09 4.57 -14.81
N CYS A 9 -4.68 3.96 -15.84
CA CYS A 9 -5.82 3.07 -15.70
C CYS A 9 -5.48 1.81 -14.88
N MET A 10 -4.31 1.20 -15.13
CA MET A 10 -3.84 0.06 -14.32
C MET A 10 -3.65 0.44 -12.85
N PHE A 11 -3.04 1.61 -12.58
CA PHE A 11 -2.91 2.16 -11.24
C PHE A 11 -4.28 2.33 -10.59
N ARG A 12 -5.26 2.93 -11.28
CA ARG A 12 -6.60 3.12 -10.71
C ARG A 12 -7.27 1.81 -10.34
N LEU A 13 -7.13 0.79 -11.17
CA LEU A 13 -7.69 -0.54 -10.92
C LEU A 13 -7.04 -1.26 -9.72
N ASP A 14 -5.74 -1.06 -9.51
CA ASP A 14 -5.00 -1.68 -8.39
C ASP A 14 -5.13 -0.88 -7.07
N TRP A 15 -5.41 0.42 -7.14
CA TRP A 15 -5.25 1.35 -6.00
C TRP A 15 -6.54 1.94 -5.45
N TYR A 16 -7.58 2.08 -6.27
CA TYR A 16 -8.85 2.68 -5.85
C TYR A 16 -9.99 1.68 -5.84
N ASP A 17 -10.92 1.91 -4.91
CA ASP A 17 -12.17 1.17 -4.82
C ASP A 17 -13.16 1.73 -5.84
N LEU A 18 -13.04 1.28 -7.07
CA LEU A 18 -13.84 1.76 -8.21
C LEU A 18 -15.20 1.07 -8.31
N SER A 19 -16.19 1.81 -8.79
CA SER A 19 -17.47 1.23 -9.23
C SER A 19 -17.28 0.36 -10.48
N GLN A 20 -18.26 -0.50 -10.77
CA GLN A 20 -18.21 -1.34 -11.97
C GLN A 20 -18.20 -0.52 -13.28
N GLU A 21 -18.82 0.66 -13.27
CA GLU A 21 -18.79 1.59 -14.40
C GLU A 21 -17.38 2.15 -14.61
N GLU A 22 -16.75 2.68 -13.55
CA GLU A 22 -15.37 3.19 -13.63
C GLU A 22 -14.34 2.11 -13.99
N ILE A 23 -14.54 0.87 -13.52
CA ILE A 23 -13.71 -0.28 -13.93
C ILE A 23 -13.84 -0.52 -15.43
N GLN A 24 -15.07 -0.46 -15.95
CA GLN A 24 -15.31 -0.68 -17.37
C GLN A 24 -14.72 0.45 -18.22
N GLU A 25 -14.88 1.71 -17.81
CA GLU A 25 -14.24 2.85 -18.46
C GLU A 25 -12.72 2.71 -18.52
N CYS A 26 -12.08 2.29 -17.41
CA CYS A 26 -10.64 2.05 -17.40
C CYS A 26 -10.22 0.94 -18.38
N ARG A 27 -11.04 -0.11 -18.53
CA ARG A 27 -10.76 -1.21 -19.48
C ARG A 27 -10.87 -0.73 -20.91
N ASP A 28 -11.93 -0.01 -21.24
CA ASP A 28 -12.17 0.52 -22.58
C ASP A 28 -11.03 1.46 -22.99
N TRP A 29 -10.61 2.36 -22.09
CA TRP A 29 -9.46 3.25 -22.31
C TRP A 29 -8.14 2.50 -22.51
N MET A 30 -7.89 1.47 -21.68
CA MET A 30 -6.69 0.64 -21.86
C MET A 30 -6.67 -0.09 -23.19
N ASP A 31 -7.82 -0.57 -23.67
CA ASP A 31 -7.93 -1.23 -24.97
C ASP A 31 -7.65 -0.24 -26.10
N GLU A 32 -8.19 0.97 -26.06
CA GLU A 32 -7.89 2.04 -27.02
C GLU A 32 -6.40 2.43 -27.02
N ASP A 33 -5.81 2.59 -25.82
CA ASP A 33 -4.39 2.89 -25.68
C ASP A 33 -3.52 1.74 -26.21
N ASN A 34 -3.89 0.49 -25.93
CA ASN A 34 -3.19 -0.69 -26.41
C ASN A 34 -3.25 -0.78 -27.95
N GLU A 35 -4.40 -0.49 -28.56
CA GLU A 35 -4.50 -0.40 -30.02
C GLU A 35 -3.55 0.64 -30.58
N LEU A 36 -3.54 1.85 -30.01
CA LEU A 36 -2.66 2.94 -30.44
C LEU A 36 -1.18 2.58 -30.31
N ILE A 37 -0.78 1.97 -29.18
CA ILE A 37 0.60 1.56 -28.91
C ILE A 37 1.11 0.54 -29.94
N GLN A 38 0.22 -0.33 -30.45
CA GLN A 38 0.58 -1.41 -31.39
C GLN A 38 0.57 -0.99 -32.86
N LEU A 39 0.16 0.24 -33.20
CA LEU A 39 0.10 0.69 -34.59
C LEU A 39 1.48 0.79 -35.23
N ASP A 40 1.64 0.15 -36.39
CA ASP A 40 2.81 0.33 -37.25
C ASP A 40 2.91 1.76 -37.80
N TYR A 41 4.13 2.13 -38.20
CA TYR A 41 4.36 3.43 -38.82
C TYR A 41 3.67 3.55 -40.19
N SER A 42 2.68 4.45 -40.30
CA SER A 42 2.03 4.82 -41.55
C SER A 42 1.48 6.24 -41.47
N LEU A 43 1.26 6.91 -42.62
CA LEU A 43 0.67 8.26 -42.64
C LEU A 43 -0.72 8.30 -41.99
N LYS A 44 -1.53 7.25 -42.20
CA LYS A 44 -2.84 7.12 -41.57
C LYS A 44 -2.74 7.05 -40.05
N ASN A 45 -1.79 6.25 -39.54
CA ASN A 45 -1.60 6.09 -38.08
C ASN A 45 -1.00 7.36 -37.46
N LEU A 46 -0.12 8.07 -38.18
CA LEU A 46 0.38 9.38 -37.75
C LEU A 46 -0.74 10.40 -37.56
N SER A 47 -1.73 10.43 -38.47
CA SER A 47 -2.92 11.27 -38.28
C SER A 47 -3.69 10.89 -37.01
N ARG A 48 -3.94 9.60 -36.79
CA ARG A 48 -4.62 9.11 -35.56
C ARG A 48 -3.86 9.49 -34.29
N PHE A 49 -2.53 9.37 -34.26
CA PHE A 49 -1.72 9.80 -33.12
C PHE A 49 -1.79 11.32 -32.88
N LYS A 50 -1.90 12.10 -33.94
CA LYS A 50 -2.00 13.56 -33.83
C LYS A 50 -3.35 13.98 -33.25
N GLU A 51 -4.43 13.38 -33.72
CA GLU A 51 -5.79 13.59 -33.18
C GLU A 51 -5.83 13.20 -31.70
N TYR A 52 -5.38 11.99 -31.35
CA TYR A 52 -5.29 11.56 -29.95
C TYR A 52 -4.49 12.52 -29.08
N LYS A 53 -3.33 12.99 -29.57
CA LYS A 53 -2.54 13.97 -28.83
C LYS A 53 -3.34 15.26 -28.64
N GLU A 54 -3.98 15.79 -29.68
CA GLU A 54 -4.76 17.03 -29.59
C GLU A 54 -5.93 16.91 -28.59
N ASP A 55 -6.62 15.77 -28.58
CA ASP A 55 -7.76 15.52 -27.69
C ASP A 55 -7.36 15.40 -26.22
N TYR A 56 -6.23 14.72 -25.93
CA TYR A 56 -5.82 14.41 -24.56
C TYR A 56 -4.64 15.24 -24.02
N GLU A 57 -4.03 16.14 -24.80
CA GLU A 57 -2.87 16.93 -24.36
C GLU A 57 -3.17 17.69 -23.07
N LYS A 58 -4.35 18.32 -22.97
CA LYS A 58 -4.72 19.10 -21.79
C LYS A 58 -4.77 18.20 -20.54
N THR A 59 -5.52 17.10 -20.60
CA THR A 59 -5.63 16.14 -19.49
C THR A 59 -4.28 15.56 -19.13
N TYR A 60 -3.45 15.23 -20.13
CA TYR A 60 -2.10 14.73 -19.90
C TYR A 60 -1.24 15.73 -19.13
N GLN A 61 -1.27 17.01 -19.53
CA GLN A 61 -0.54 18.07 -18.82
C GLN A 61 -1.08 18.30 -17.42
N GLU A 62 -2.40 18.27 -17.22
CA GLU A 62 -3.01 18.36 -15.88
C GLU A 62 -2.52 17.22 -14.97
N CYS A 63 -2.55 15.98 -15.45
CA CYS A 63 -2.04 14.84 -14.69
C CYS A 63 -0.53 14.93 -14.40
N LEU A 64 0.28 15.41 -15.35
CA LEU A 64 1.72 15.58 -15.14
C LEU A 64 2.05 16.65 -14.10
N ASN A 65 1.21 17.68 -13.98
CA ASN A 65 1.39 18.76 -13.01
C ASN A 65 0.83 18.43 -11.61
N ASP A 66 0.14 17.30 -11.46
CA ASP A 66 -0.34 16.79 -10.18
C ASP A 66 0.78 16.00 -9.48
N GLU A 67 1.47 16.66 -8.55
CA GLU A 67 2.61 16.08 -7.82
C GLU A 67 2.22 14.85 -6.98
N GLU A 68 1.06 14.87 -6.34
CA GLU A 68 0.56 13.76 -5.54
C GLU A 68 0.30 12.53 -6.41
N LEU A 69 -0.39 12.73 -7.54
CA LEU A 69 -0.62 11.66 -8.51
C LEU A 69 0.69 11.10 -9.06
N GLN A 70 1.67 11.94 -9.40
CA GLN A 70 2.96 11.47 -9.91
C GLN A 70 3.75 10.68 -8.88
N ASN A 71 3.72 11.08 -7.61
CA ASN A 71 4.36 10.35 -6.52
C ASN A 71 3.70 8.97 -6.32
N ASN A 72 2.36 8.93 -6.26
CA ASN A 72 1.61 7.68 -6.13
C ASN A 72 1.86 6.73 -7.33
N LEU A 73 1.89 7.26 -8.55
CA LEU A 73 2.21 6.48 -9.74
C LEU A 73 3.65 5.94 -9.73
N ARG A 74 4.61 6.72 -9.22
CA ARG A 74 5.99 6.26 -9.07
C ARG A 74 6.06 5.09 -8.10
N GLU A 75 5.47 5.23 -6.92
CA GLU A 75 5.45 4.17 -5.91
C GLU A 75 4.72 2.91 -6.42
N TRP A 76 3.55 3.08 -7.04
CA TRP A 76 2.84 1.96 -7.65
C TRP A 76 3.68 1.26 -8.71
N ARG A 77 4.40 1.99 -9.57
CA ARG A 77 5.32 1.37 -10.55
C ARG A 77 6.43 0.59 -9.87
N ASP A 78 7.02 1.11 -8.80
CA ASP A 78 8.07 0.42 -8.05
C ASP A 78 7.54 -0.89 -7.43
N LEU A 79 6.33 -0.85 -6.86
CA LEU A 79 5.66 -2.03 -6.33
C LEU A 79 5.27 -3.01 -7.45
N LYS A 80 4.70 -2.54 -8.57
CA LYS A 80 4.26 -3.36 -9.69
C LYS A 80 5.43 -4.05 -10.40
N ASN A 81 6.59 -3.40 -10.44
CA ASN A 81 7.82 -3.95 -11.01
C ASN A 81 8.59 -4.86 -10.03
N THR A 82 8.23 -4.85 -8.75
CA THR A 82 8.78 -5.76 -7.75
C THR A 82 8.08 -7.12 -7.85
N PRO A 83 8.81 -8.25 -7.78
CA PRO A 83 8.17 -9.57 -7.79
C PRO A 83 7.07 -9.69 -6.74
N GLU A 84 5.90 -10.20 -7.12
CA GLU A 84 4.74 -10.28 -6.22
C GLU A 84 5.04 -11.06 -4.93
N GLU A 85 5.88 -12.10 -5.00
CA GLU A 85 6.33 -12.85 -3.83
C GLU A 85 7.10 -11.97 -2.83
N THR A 86 7.95 -11.07 -3.32
CA THR A 86 8.68 -10.10 -2.49
C THR A 86 7.71 -9.16 -1.78
N ASN A 87 6.75 -8.59 -2.52
CA ASN A 87 5.72 -7.71 -1.98
C ASN A 87 4.85 -8.43 -0.92
N ARG A 88 4.42 -9.67 -1.19
CA ARG A 88 3.65 -10.48 -0.24
C ARG A 88 4.45 -10.80 1.01
N ARG A 89 5.72 -11.16 0.86
CA ARG A 89 6.60 -11.41 2.01
C ARG A 89 6.73 -10.16 2.88
N GLU A 90 6.97 -9.01 2.26
CA GLU A 90 7.07 -7.73 2.97
C GLU A 90 5.77 -7.38 3.71
N PHE A 91 4.62 -7.57 3.06
CA PHE A 91 3.30 -7.40 3.69
C PHE A 91 3.14 -8.28 4.94
N GLU A 92 3.50 -9.56 4.85
CA GLU A 92 3.42 -10.50 5.99
C GLU A 92 4.42 -10.16 7.11
N GLU A 93 5.60 -9.65 6.79
CA GLU A 93 6.55 -9.15 7.80
C GLU A 93 5.96 -7.98 8.60
N ILE A 94 5.25 -7.08 7.93
CA ILE A 94 4.61 -5.92 8.58
C ILE A 94 3.42 -6.37 9.44
N LYS A 95 2.63 -7.36 8.99
CA LYS A 95 1.59 -7.96 9.83
C LYS A 95 2.14 -8.61 11.09
N LYS A 96 3.31 -9.28 11.02
CA LYS A 96 3.98 -9.84 12.20
C LYS A 96 4.44 -8.76 13.18
N MET A 97 4.92 -7.63 12.66
CA MET A 97 5.30 -6.46 13.46
C MET A 97 4.07 -5.85 14.17
N ALA A 98 2.97 -5.63 13.46
CA ALA A 98 1.72 -5.16 14.07
C ALA A 98 1.19 -6.14 15.13
N LEU A 99 1.23 -7.45 14.86
CA LEU A 99 0.89 -8.49 15.84
C LEU A 99 1.77 -8.41 17.10
N TYR A 100 3.07 -8.20 16.92
CA TYR A 100 4.02 -8.05 18.02
C TYR A 100 3.66 -6.86 18.91
N PHE A 101 3.40 -5.69 18.33
CA PHE A 101 3.05 -4.50 19.12
C PHE A 101 1.69 -4.60 19.80
N ARG A 102 0.72 -5.25 19.15
CA ARG A 102 -0.57 -5.56 19.78
C ARG A 102 -0.38 -6.45 21.02
N ASP A 103 0.37 -7.53 20.89
CA ASP A 103 0.68 -8.42 22.02
C ASP A 103 1.44 -7.67 23.13
N TRP A 104 2.36 -6.78 22.75
CA TRP A 104 3.09 -5.93 23.71
C TRP A 104 2.16 -4.97 24.46
N CYS A 105 1.17 -4.36 23.80
CA CYS A 105 0.16 -3.53 24.46
C CYS A 105 -0.66 -4.34 25.47
N MET A 106 -1.08 -5.55 25.10
CA MET A 106 -1.81 -6.46 26.02
C MET A 106 -0.95 -6.84 27.23
N PHE A 107 0.33 -7.16 27.01
CA PHE A 107 1.27 -7.41 28.09
C PHE A 107 1.40 -6.21 29.02
N ARG A 108 1.51 -5.00 28.45
CA ARG A 108 1.67 -3.77 29.23
C ARG A 108 0.47 -3.53 30.16
N LEU A 109 -0.74 -3.75 29.64
CA LEU A 109 -2.00 -3.62 30.38
C LEU A 109 -2.14 -4.64 31.53
N ASP A 110 -1.60 -5.84 31.37
CA ASP A 110 -1.69 -6.89 32.39
C ASP A 110 -0.63 -6.77 33.48
N TRP A 111 0.57 -6.26 33.15
CA TRP A 111 1.75 -6.38 34.01
C TRP A 111 2.13 -5.09 34.74
N TYR A 112 1.90 -3.93 34.14
CA TYR A 112 2.28 -2.65 34.74
C TYR A 112 1.09 -1.97 35.41
N ASP A 113 1.37 -1.19 36.47
CA ASP A 113 0.41 -0.29 37.08
C ASP A 113 0.36 1.02 36.27
N LEU A 114 -0.51 1.04 35.26
CA LEU A 114 -0.64 2.13 34.30
C LEU A 114 -1.67 3.17 34.77
N SER A 115 -1.42 4.42 34.40
CA SER A 115 -2.43 5.48 34.50
C SER A 115 -3.60 5.24 33.53
N GLN A 116 -4.73 5.92 33.77
CA GLN A 116 -5.89 5.82 32.87
C GLN A 116 -5.59 6.31 31.45
N GLU A 117 -4.69 7.29 31.32
CA GLU A 117 -4.23 7.81 30.03
C GLU A 117 -3.44 6.75 29.26
N GLU A 118 -2.44 6.13 29.89
CA GLU A 118 -1.64 5.06 29.27
C GLU A 118 -2.48 3.82 28.91
N ILE A 119 -3.50 3.50 29.72
CA ILE A 119 -4.44 2.42 29.41
C ILE A 119 -5.22 2.74 28.13
N GLN A 120 -5.65 4.00 27.97
CA GLN A 120 -6.39 4.42 26.79
C GLN A 120 -5.50 4.39 25.54
N GLU A 121 -4.27 4.90 25.62
CA GLU A 121 -3.29 4.83 24.52
C GLU A 121 -3.05 3.39 24.07
N CYS A 122 -2.88 2.45 25.01
CA CYS A 122 -2.70 1.03 24.66
C CYS A 122 -3.91 0.45 23.94
N ARG A 123 -5.12 0.88 24.28
CA ARG A 123 -6.35 0.43 23.60
C ARG A 123 -6.44 0.99 22.19
N ASP A 124 -6.17 2.29 22.03
CA ASP A 124 -6.19 2.95 20.74
C ASP A 124 -5.16 2.31 19.80
N TRP A 125 -3.93 2.07 20.27
CA TRP A 125 -2.92 1.34 19.49
C TRP A 125 -3.33 -0.09 19.13
N MET A 126 -3.94 -0.82 20.06
CA MET A 126 -4.43 -2.18 19.76
C MET A 126 -5.49 -2.18 18.66
N ASP A 127 -6.39 -1.21 18.66
CA ASP A 127 -7.42 -1.06 17.62
C ASP A 127 -6.75 -0.75 16.27
N GLU A 128 -5.79 0.17 16.22
CA GLU A 128 -5.00 0.44 15.01
C GLU A 128 -4.26 -0.81 14.49
N TYR A 129 -3.58 -1.55 15.37
CA TYR A 129 -2.90 -2.79 14.98
C TYR A 129 -3.89 -3.85 14.50
N ASN A 130 -5.07 -3.97 15.12
CA ASN A 130 -6.10 -4.90 14.68
C ASN A 130 -6.62 -4.56 13.28
N GLU A 131 -6.82 -3.27 12.97
CA GLU A 131 -7.17 -2.82 11.62
C GLU A 131 -6.09 -3.23 10.61
N LEU A 132 -4.81 -2.97 10.91
CA LEU A 132 -3.69 -3.38 10.06
C LEU A 132 -3.65 -4.90 9.85
N ILE A 133 -3.85 -5.69 10.91
CA ILE A 133 -3.82 -7.15 10.83
C ILE A 133 -4.99 -7.70 10.00
N GLN A 134 -6.12 -7.02 9.94
CA GLN A 134 -7.29 -7.46 9.18
C GLN A 134 -7.20 -7.15 7.69
N LEU A 135 -6.34 -6.22 7.28
CA LEU A 135 -6.22 -5.87 5.86
C LEU A 135 -5.68 -7.05 5.04
N ASP A 136 -6.31 -7.23 3.89
CA ASP A 136 -5.89 -8.16 2.85
C ASP A 136 -4.77 -7.55 2.00
N TYR A 137 -3.99 -8.43 1.36
CA TYR A 137 -2.92 -8.02 0.47
C TYR A 137 -3.47 -7.27 -0.75
N SER A 138 -3.01 -6.03 -0.92
CA SER A 138 -3.17 -5.21 -2.12
C SER A 138 -1.97 -4.26 -2.25
N LEU A 139 -1.73 -3.71 -3.43
CA LEU A 139 -0.62 -2.76 -3.60
C LEU A 139 -0.82 -1.48 -2.77
N LYS A 140 -2.08 -1.01 -2.70
CA LYS A 140 -2.48 0.12 -1.84
C LYS A 140 -2.19 -0.14 -0.36
N ASN A 141 -2.59 -1.31 0.15
CA ASN A 141 -2.37 -1.65 1.54
C ASN A 141 -0.89 -1.87 1.83
N LEU A 142 -0.15 -2.48 0.91
CA LEU A 142 1.30 -2.63 1.04
C LEU A 142 2.02 -1.29 1.09
N SER A 143 1.65 -0.33 0.24
CA SER A 143 2.17 1.04 0.27
C SER A 143 1.98 1.68 1.65
N ARG A 144 0.74 1.71 2.15
CA ARG A 144 0.43 2.20 3.52
C ARG A 144 1.24 1.48 4.60
N PHE A 145 1.51 0.19 4.41
CA PHE A 145 2.22 -0.63 5.38
C PHE A 145 3.72 -0.34 5.39
N LYS A 146 4.31 0.02 4.25
CA LYS A 146 5.71 0.44 4.18
C LYS A 146 5.98 1.68 5.01
N GLU A 147 5.09 2.67 4.95
CA GLU A 147 5.15 3.86 5.81
C GLU A 147 5.14 3.46 7.30
N TYR A 148 4.18 2.61 7.69
CA TYR A 148 4.12 2.07 9.06
C TYR A 148 5.42 1.36 9.46
N LYS A 149 5.97 0.53 8.57
CA LYS A 149 7.23 -0.17 8.83
C LYS A 149 8.35 0.84 9.05
N GLU A 150 8.49 1.84 8.19
CA GLU A 150 9.54 2.86 8.31
C GLU A 150 9.49 3.61 9.65
N ASP A 151 8.28 3.97 10.11
CA ASP A 151 8.10 4.67 11.38
C ASP A 151 8.45 3.82 12.61
N TYR A 152 8.10 2.53 12.58
CA TYR A 152 8.22 1.65 13.74
C TYR A 152 9.39 0.66 13.69
N GLU A 153 10.11 0.53 12.56
CA GLU A 153 11.15 -0.50 12.36
C GLU A 153 12.22 -0.41 13.44
N LYS A 154 12.68 0.81 13.74
CA LYS A 154 13.69 1.03 14.76
C LYS A 154 13.22 0.56 16.13
N THR A 155 12.04 0.99 16.57
CA THR A 155 11.44 0.60 17.84
C THR A 155 11.22 -0.91 17.89
N TYR A 156 10.75 -1.51 16.80
CA TYR A 156 10.55 -2.95 16.69
C TYR A 156 11.86 -3.71 16.88
N GLN A 157 12.93 -3.30 16.19
CA GLN A 157 14.25 -3.92 16.34
C GLN A 157 14.83 -3.72 17.75
N GLU A 158 14.66 -2.55 18.37
CA GLU A 158 15.08 -2.30 19.75
C GLU A 158 14.36 -3.24 20.72
N CYS A 159 13.03 -3.38 20.61
CA CYS A 159 12.26 -4.29 21.44
C CYS A 159 12.66 -5.76 21.23
N LEU A 160 12.89 -6.18 19.98
CA LEU A 160 13.33 -7.56 19.69
C LEU A 160 14.70 -7.90 20.27
N ASN A 161 15.58 -6.90 20.41
CA ASN A 161 16.92 -7.06 20.97
C ASN A 161 16.96 -6.92 22.50
N ASP A 162 15.86 -6.53 23.15
CA ASP A 162 15.74 -6.48 24.60
C ASP A 162 15.42 -7.88 25.16
N GLU A 163 16.45 -8.60 25.61
CA GLU A 163 16.34 -9.97 26.13
C GLU A 163 15.41 -10.05 27.36
N GLU A 164 15.43 -9.05 28.24
CA GLU A 164 14.57 -9.02 29.43
C GLU A 164 13.10 -8.88 29.02
N LEU A 165 12.81 -7.92 28.13
CA LEU A 165 11.47 -7.73 27.58
C LEU A 165 10.97 -8.99 26.84
N GLN A 166 11.81 -9.60 25.99
CA GLN A 166 11.42 -10.81 25.27
C GLN A 166 11.12 -11.98 26.19
N ASN A 167 11.93 -12.17 27.24
CA ASN A 167 11.69 -13.21 28.24
C ASN A 167 10.37 -12.98 28.99
N ASN A 168 10.11 -11.74 29.44
CA ASN A 168 8.86 -11.39 30.12
C ASN A 168 7.63 -11.60 29.21
N LEU A 169 7.71 -11.16 27.94
CA LEU A 169 6.65 -11.40 26.95
C LEU A 169 6.42 -12.89 26.70
N TRP A 170 7.49 -13.69 26.64
CA TRP A 170 7.39 -15.13 26.46
C TRP A 170 6.68 -15.80 27.64
N GLU A 171 7.06 -15.46 28.88
CA GLU A 171 6.40 -15.97 30.08
C GLU A 171 4.93 -15.58 30.11
N TRP A 172 4.61 -14.31 29.84
CA TRP A 172 3.24 -13.81 29.75
C TRP A 172 2.42 -14.58 28.72
N ARG A 173 2.94 -14.81 27.50
CA ARG A 173 2.24 -15.58 26.45
C ARG A 173 1.88 -17.00 26.92
N ARG A 174 2.74 -17.65 27.71
CA ARG A 174 2.44 -18.99 28.29
C ARG A 174 1.29 -18.95 29.28
N THR A 175 1.08 -17.84 29.98
CA THR A 175 -0.07 -17.68 30.89
C THR A 175 -1.40 -17.58 30.15
N LYS A 176 -1.39 -17.11 28.89
CA LYS A 176 -2.59 -16.93 28.05
C LYS A 176 -2.99 -18.16 27.23
N GLN A 177 -2.13 -19.17 27.15
CA GLN A 177 -2.38 -20.44 26.45
C GLN A 177 -2.95 -21.56 27.35
N ARG A 178 -3.34 -21.22 28.59
CA ARG A 178 -3.97 -22.15 29.55
C ARG A 178 -5.48 -21.96 29.58
#